data_AF-A0A8H4V2E8-F1
#
_entry.id   AF-A0A8H4V2E8-F1
#
_cell.length_a   1.000
_cell.length_b   1.000
_cell.length_c   1.000
_cell.angle_alpha   90.00
_cell.angle_beta   90.00
_cell.angle_gamma   90.00
#
_symmetry.space_group_name_H-M   'P 1'
#
loop_
_entity.id
_entity.type
_entity.pdbx_description
1 polymer ?
#
loop_
_entity_poly.entity_id
_entity_poly.type
_entity_poly.pdbx_seq_one_letter_code
_entity_poly.pdbx_strand_id
1 'polypeptide(L)'
;MSQLIDKPLLGPLLALNGWVFVMEGLLYKRRTPALKKYGVTFDPNTVKQQKAEKLPPFVNWAADNYNNLQEQPTQYYAVVLALTFLNIKDKTTVGLAWAYVGLRVLHSLIHVSYNNPILRFPVFAASSFALLGMTAKAALGYFF
;
A
#
# COMPACT_ATOMS: atom_id res chain seq x y z
N MET A 1 -3.76 -14.44 23.62
CA MET A 1 -4.69 -13.52 22.93
C MET A 1 -4.89 -12.18 23.66
N SER A 2 -4.94 -12.14 25.00
CA SER A 2 -5.22 -10.91 25.77
C SER A 2 -4.24 -9.74 25.57
N GLN A 3 -2.95 -10.00 25.31
CA GLN A 3 -1.96 -8.94 25.07
C GLN A 3 -2.06 -8.30 23.67
N LEU A 4 -2.67 -8.96 22.68
CA LEU A 4 -2.92 -8.35 21.36
C LEU A 4 -4.09 -7.36 21.40
N ILE A 5 -5.06 -7.59 22.31
CA ILE A 5 -6.18 -6.68 22.56
C ILE A 5 -5.69 -5.33 23.08
N ASP A 6 -4.56 -5.30 23.79
CA ASP A 6 -3.99 -4.08 24.35
C ASP A 6 -3.30 -3.17 23.32
N LYS A 7 -2.99 -3.70 22.13
CA LYS A 7 -2.32 -2.99 21.01
C LYS A 7 -3.18 -3.04 19.74
N PRO A 8 -4.32 -2.33 19.71
CA PRO A 8 -5.31 -2.44 18.62
C PRO A 8 -4.78 -1.99 17.25
N LEU A 9 -3.69 -1.23 17.23
CA LEU A 9 -3.01 -0.77 16.03
C LEU A 9 -2.22 -1.85 15.28
N LEU A 10 -1.89 -2.98 15.93
CA LEU A 10 -1.22 -4.10 15.27
C LEU A 10 -2.12 -4.79 14.21
N GLY A 11 -3.45 -4.76 14.42
CA GLY A 11 -4.41 -5.30 13.45
C GLY A 11 -4.32 -4.61 12.08
N PRO A 12 -4.55 -3.29 12.00
CA PRO A 12 -4.36 -2.50 10.78
C PRO A 12 -2.97 -2.65 10.16
N LEU A 13 -1.91 -2.67 10.98
CA LEU A 13 -0.53 -2.86 10.51
C LEU A 13 -0.36 -4.16 9.74
N LEU A 14 -0.77 -5.29 10.35
CA LEU A 14 -0.66 -6.61 9.75
C LEU A 14 -1.59 -6.76 8.55
N ALA A 15 -2.79 -6.17 8.60
CA ALA A 15 -3.75 -6.20 7.50
C ALA A 15 -3.19 -5.52 6.25
N LEU A 16 -2.57 -4.34 6.37
CA LEU A 16 -1.96 -3.67 5.23
C LEU A 16 -0.77 -4.46 4.68
N ASN A 17 0.09 -5.00 5.56
CA ASN A 17 1.22 -5.82 5.12
C ASN A 17 0.76 -7.09 4.39
N GLY A 18 -0.28 -7.75 4.90
CA GLY A 18 -0.93 -8.86 4.20
C GLY A 18 -1.44 -8.45 2.82
N TRP A 19 -2.02 -7.25 2.69
CA TRP A 19 -2.46 -6.73 1.40
C TRP A 19 -1.31 -6.46 0.41
N VAL A 20 -0.14 -6.03 0.90
CA VAL A 20 1.06 -5.90 0.06
C VAL A 20 1.44 -7.25 -0.55
N PHE A 21 1.45 -8.33 0.24
CA PHE A 21 1.70 -9.68 -0.27
C PHE A 21 0.65 -10.15 -1.28
N VAL A 22 -0.62 -9.79 -1.09
CA VAL A 22 -1.67 -10.08 -2.09
C VAL A 22 -1.35 -9.42 -3.43
N MET A 23 -0.96 -8.13 -3.41
CA MET A 23 -0.60 -7.40 -4.63
C MET A 23 0.71 -7.87 -5.26
N GLU A 24 1.67 -8.29 -4.44
CA GLU A 24 2.90 -8.94 -4.91
C GLU A 24 2.60 -10.26 -5.64
N GLY A 25 1.76 -11.11 -5.04
CA GLY A 25 1.31 -12.35 -5.66
C GLY A 25 0.59 -12.11 -6.99
N LEU A 26 -0.24 -11.06 -7.07
CA LEU A 26 -0.89 -10.64 -8.30
C LEU A 26 0.11 -10.17 -9.37
N LEU A 27 1.13 -9.40 -8.97
CA LEU A 27 2.23 -9.00 -9.84
C LEU A 27 2.94 -10.22 -10.43
N TYR A 28 3.30 -11.22 -9.62
CA TYR A 28 3.98 -12.41 -10.14
C TYR A 28 3.07 -13.21 -11.07
N LYS A 29 1.80 -13.39 -10.68
CA LYS A 29 0.79 -14.09 -11.47
C LYS A 29 0.62 -13.48 -12.87
N ARG A 30 0.62 -12.15 -12.98
CA ARG A 30 0.43 -11.46 -14.28
C ARG A 30 1.74 -11.35 -15.07
N ARG A 31 2.83 -10.97 -14.41
CA ARG A 31 4.07 -10.53 -15.08
C ARG A 31 4.97 -11.68 -15.48
N THR A 32 5.20 -12.66 -14.62
CA THR A 32 6.12 -13.78 -14.89
C THR A 32 5.78 -14.54 -16.18
N PRO A 33 4.53 -14.98 -16.43
CA PRO A 33 4.20 -15.63 -17.70
C PRO A 33 4.27 -14.69 -18.90
N ALA A 34 3.95 -13.41 -18.72
CA ALA A 34 3.98 -12.42 -19.79
C ALA A 34 5.42 -12.13 -20.27
N LEU A 35 6.39 -12.03 -19.36
CA LEU A 35 7.80 -11.82 -19.73
C LEU A 35 8.29 -12.90 -20.71
N LYS A 36 7.95 -14.16 -20.43
CA LYS A 36 8.26 -15.29 -21.34
C LYS A 36 7.48 -15.19 -22.65
N LYS A 37 6.15 -14.97 -22.58
CA LYS A 37 5.26 -14.92 -23.75
C LYS A 37 5.68 -13.84 -24.76
N TYR A 38 6.12 -12.67 -24.27
CA TYR A 38 6.48 -11.52 -25.11
C TYR A 38 7.98 -11.40 -25.37
N GLY A 39 8.78 -12.40 -24.98
CA GLY A 39 10.24 -12.41 -25.24
C GLY A 39 10.93 -11.17 -24.67
N VAL A 40 10.60 -10.80 -23.43
CA VAL A 40 11.29 -9.72 -22.71
C VAL A 40 12.58 -10.29 -22.14
N THR A 41 13.71 -9.69 -22.52
CA THR A 41 15.05 -10.06 -22.05
C THR A 41 15.32 -9.41 -20.68
N PHE A 42 16.29 -9.97 -19.94
CA PHE A 42 16.71 -9.45 -18.63
C PHE A 42 17.98 -8.60 -18.70
N ASP A 43 18.34 -8.12 -19.90
CA ASP A 43 19.44 -7.16 -20.06
C ASP A 43 19.08 -5.85 -19.33
N PRO A 44 19.87 -5.41 -18.34
CA PRO A 44 19.62 -4.18 -17.59
C PRO A 44 19.44 -2.94 -18.46
N ASN A 45 20.10 -2.89 -19.62
CA ASN A 45 20.05 -1.74 -20.53
C ASN A 45 18.73 -1.66 -21.32
N THR A 46 18.05 -2.78 -21.56
CA THR A 46 16.90 -2.84 -22.48
C THR A 46 15.60 -3.29 -21.81
N VAL A 47 15.67 -3.97 -20.67
CA VAL A 47 14.51 -4.59 -20.00
C VAL A 47 13.38 -3.60 -19.67
N LYS A 48 13.72 -2.36 -19.27
CA LYS A 48 12.71 -1.34 -18.92
C LYS A 48 11.91 -0.92 -20.14
N GLN A 49 12.60 -0.65 -21.25
CA GLN A 49 11.97 -0.27 -22.52
C GLN A 49 11.16 -1.43 -23.09
N GLN A 50 11.72 -2.65 -23.11
CA GLN A 50 11.01 -3.83 -23.60
C GLN A 50 9.73 -4.13 -22.81
N LYS A 51 9.71 -3.91 -21.49
CA LYS A 51 8.49 -4.06 -20.68
C LYS A 51 7.42 -3.04 -21.06
N ALA A 52 7.81 -1.81 -21.40
CA ALA A 52 6.87 -0.76 -21.80
C ALA A 52 6.30 -1.00 -23.20
N GLU A 53 7.13 -1.48 -24.13
CA GLU A 53 6.75 -1.69 -25.53
C GLU A 53 5.99 -3.01 -25.76
N LYS A 54 6.42 -4.09 -25.11
CA LYS A 54 5.94 -5.44 -25.43
C LYS A 54 4.83 -5.95 -24.52
N LEU A 55 4.74 -5.46 -23.28
CA LEU A 55 3.75 -5.99 -22.33
C LEU A 55 2.42 -5.23 -22.42
N PRO A 56 1.28 -5.94 -22.39
CA PRO A 56 -0.01 -5.30 -22.26
C PRO A 56 -0.07 -4.43 -20.98
N PRO A 57 -0.68 -3.23 -21.01
CA PRO A 57 -0.70 -2.32 -19.86
C PRO A 57 -1.18 -2.96 -18.56
N PHE A 58 -2.22 -3.79 -18.61
CA PHE A 58 -2.80 -4.50 -17.45
C PHE A 58 -1.80 -5.40 -16.69
N VAL A 59 -0.75 -5.88 -17.36
CA VAL A 59 0.33 -6.64 -16.73
C VAL A 59 1.17 -5.74 -15.83
N ASN A 60 1.45 -4.52 -16.29
CA ASN A 60 2.28 -3.54 -15.57
C ASN A 60 1.51 -2.89 -14.40
N TRP A 61 0.19 -2.75 -14.48
CA TRP A 61 -0.60 -2.10 -13.42
C TRP A 61 -0.45 -2.76 -12.04
N ALA A 62 -0.29 -4.08 -11.97
CA ALA A 62 -0.02 -4.76 -10.70
C ALA A 62 1.39 -4.44 -10.15
N ALA A 63 2.37 -4.25 -11.02
CA ALA A 63 3.71 -3.83 -10.64
C ALA A 63 3.74 -2.39 -10.14
N ASP A 64 3.08 -1.49 -10.87
CA ASP A 64 2.98 -0.08 -10.51
C ASP A 64 2.22 0.09 -9.19
N ASN A 65 1.17 -0.71 -8.97
CA ASN A 65 0.46 -0.73 -7.70
C ASN A 65 1.31 -1.25 -6.54
N TYR A 66 2.02 -2.37 -6.72
CA TYR A 66 2.92 -2.90 -5.71
C TYR A 66 3.99 -1.88 -5.31
N ASN A 67 4.61 -1.20 -6.28
CA ASN A 67 5.58 -0.14 -6.00
C ASN A 67 4.94 1.01 -5.20
N ASN A 68 3.74 1.45 -5.58
CA ASN A 68 3.03 2.50 -4.85
C ASN A 68 2.66 2.08 -3.40
N LEU A 69 2.41 0.78 -3.17
CA LEU A 69 2.23 0.21 -1.84
C LEU A 69 3.53 0.09 -1.03
N GLN A 70 4.70 0.20 -1.66
CA GLN A 70 5.99 0.29 -0.94
C GLN A 70 6.36 1.75 -0.62
N GLU A 71 5.94 2.71 -1.43
CA GLU A 71 6.32 4.12 -1.22
C GLU A 71 5.58 4.78 -0.05
N GLN A 72 4.25 4.95 -0.15
CA GLN A 72 3.49 5.67 0.87
C GLN A 72 3.26 4.84 2.16
N PRO A 73 2.88 3.55 2.08
CA PRO A 73 2.70 2.73 3.27
C PRO A 73 3.92 2.57 4.16
N THR A 74 5.13 2.76 3.65
CA THR A 74 6.34 2.78 4.50
C THR A 74 6.24 3.82 5.61
N GLN A 75 5.69 5.00 5.31
CA GLN A 75 5.43 6.03 6.32
C GLN A 75 4.33 5.60 7.31
N TYR A 76 3.28 4.93 6.82
CA TYR A 76 2.20 4.41 7.66
C TYR A 76 2.72 3.40 8.68
N TYR A 77 3.57 2.45 8.29
CA TYR A 77 4.13 1.47 9.22
C TYR A 77 4.93 2.15 10.34
N ALA A 78 5.76 3.16 9.99
CA ALA A 78 6.51 3.92 10.98
C ALA A 78 5.59 4.64 11.98
N VAL A 79 4.55 5.33 11.49
CA VAL A 79 3.62 6.09 12.33
C VAL A 79 2.78 5.16 13.22
N VAL A 80 2.30 4.04 12.70
CA VAL A 80 1.52 3.06 13.47
C VAL A 80 2.35 2.44 14.58
N LEU A 81 3.62 2.10 14.30
CA LEU A 81 4.53 1.60 15.32
C LEU A 81 4.82 2.66 16.38
N ALA A 82 5.09 3.91 15.98
CA ALA A 82 5.29 5.02 16.91
C ALA A 82 4.07 5.22 17.84
N LEU A 83 2.86 5.29 17.28
CA LEU A 83 1.62 5.39 18.07
C LEU A 83 1.45 4.21 19.03
N THR A 84 1.82 3.00 18.61
CA THR A 84 1.80 1.80 19.46
C THR A 84 2.79 1.92 20.62
N PHE A 85 4.01 2.42 20.37
CA PHE A 85 5.01 2.65 21.42
C PHE A 85 4.61 3.75 22.40
N LEU A 86 3.97 4.82 21.92
CA LEU A 86 3.41 5.89 22.74
C LEU A 86 2.13 5.46 23.49
N ASN A 87 1.66 4.23 23.29
CA ASN A 87 0.40 3.71 23.83
C ASN A 87 -0.83 4.58 23.48
N ILE A 88 -0.78 5.28 22.34
CA ILE A 88 -1.90 6.07 21.81
C ILE A 88 -2.83 5.13 21.05
N LYS A 89 -3.94 4.78 21.69
CA LYS A 89 -4.87 3.75 21.20
C LYS A 89 -6.34 4.15 21.29
N ASP A 90 -6.61 5.46 21.27
CA ASP A 90 -7.99 5.95 21.26
C ASP A 90 -8.75 5.52 20.00
N LYS A 91 -10.08 5.50 20.09
CA LYS A 91 -10.96 5.00 19.03
C LYS A 91 -10.77 5.72 17.70
N THR A 92 -10.47 7.03 17.73
CA THR A 92 -10.28 7.83 16.52
C THR A 92 -8.99 7.41 15.82
N THR A 93 -7.89 7.27 16.55
CA THR A 93 -6.60 6.81 16.01
C THR A 93 -6.71 5.42 15.39
N VAL A 94 -7.38 4.47 16.07
CA VAL A 94 -7.63 3.12 15.53
C VAL A 94 -8.53 3.17 14.30
N GLY A 95 -9.56 4.03 14.30
CA GLY A 95 -10.44 4.25 13.16
C GLY A 95 -9.71 4.79 11.93
N LEU A 96 -8.83 5.78 12.11
CA LEU A 96 -8.00 6.33 11.03
C LEU A 96 -7.04 5.27 10.46
N ALA A 97 -6.46 4.43 11.32
CA ALA A 97 -5.57 3.36 10.89
C ALA A 97 -6.29 2.36 9.98
N TRP A 98 -7.52 1.94 10.33
CA TRP A 98 -8.34 1.07 9.48
C TRP A 98 -8.85 1.77 8.22
N ALA A 99 -9.24 3.05 8.31
CA ALA A 99 -9.65 3.84 7.16
C ALA A 99 -8.51 3.92 6.13
N TYR A 100 -7.28 4.13 6.58
CA TYR A 100 -6.10 4.06 5.72
C TYR A 100 -6.00 2.71 4.99
N VAL A 101 -6.08 1.58 5.71
CA VAL A 101 -6.02 0.24 5.09
C VAL A 101 -7.12 0.07 4.04
N GLY A 102 -8.37 0.38 4.38
CA GLY A 102 -9.50 0.24 3.46
C GLY A 102 -9.35 1.09 2.20
N LEU A 103 -8.90 2.34 2.34
CA LEU A 103 -8.64 3.22 1.20
C LEU A 103 -7.49 2.71 0.33
N ARG A 104 -6.42 2.15 0.93
CA ARG A 104 -5.31 1.54 0.17
C ARG A 104 -5.74 0.29 -0.58
N VAL A 105 -6.61 -0.53 0.01
CA VAL A 105 -7.24 -1.68 -0.66
C VAL A 105 -8.06 -1.19 -1.86
N LEU A 106 -8.96 -0.24 -1.66
CA LEU A 106 -9.80 0.32 -2.72
C LEU A 106 -8.97 0.94 -3.85
N HIS A 107 -7.99 1.78 -3.52
CA HIS A 107 -7.05 2.36 -4.49
C HIS A 107 -6.38 1.27 -5.33
N SER A 108 -5.94 0.18 -4.68
CA SER A 108 -5.28 -0.91 -5.37
C SER A 108 -6.21 -1.66 -6.31
N LEU A 109 -7.44 -1.93 -5.88
CA LEU A 109 -8.46 -2.54 -6.73
C LEU A 109 -8.74 -1.70 -7.97
N ILE A 110 -8.90 -0.37 -7.84
CA ILE A 110 -9.08 0.55 -8.97
C ILE A 110 -7.85 0.49 -9.89
N HIS A 111 -6.65 0.56 -9.33
CA HIS A 111 -5.39 0.59 -10.09
C HIS A 111 -5.19 -0.70 -10.90
N VAL A 112 -5.39 -1.88 -10.31
CA VAL A 112 -5.10 -3.16 -10.98
C VAL A 112 -6.22 -3.70 -11.85
N SER A 113 -7.41 -3.06 -11.86
CA SER A 113 -8.57 -3.50 -12.65
C SER A 113 -8.74 -2.72 -13.95
N TYR A 114 -8.99 -1.41 -13.88
CA TYR A 114 -9.20 -0.53 -15.05
C TYR A 114 -8.32 0.72 -15.02
N ASN A 115 -7.52 0.92 -13.97
CA ASN A 115 -6.50 1.97 -13.85
C ASN A 115 -6.97 3.38 -14.25
N ASN A 116 -8.09 3.84 -13.71
CA ASN A 116 -8.58 5.20 -13.97
C ASN A 116 -7.96 6.20 -12.96
N PRO A 117 -7.09 7.15 -13.39
CA PRO A 117 -6.46 8.14 -12.52
C PRO A 117 -7.47 9.05 -11.80
N ILE A 118 -8.58 9.42 -12.45
CA ILE A 118 -9.61 10.32 -11.90
C ILE A 118 -10.28 9.68 -10.68
N LEU A 119 -10.41 8.36 -10.66
CA LEU A 119 -10.99 7.62 -9.54
C LEU A 119 -9.95 7.27 -8.47
N ARG A 120 -8.74 6.86 -8.86
CA ARG A 120 -7.73 6.42 -7.88
C ARG A 120 -7.09 7.60 -7.15
N PHE A 121 -6.93 8.76 -7.78
CA PHE A 121 -6.25 9.90 -7.14
C PHE A 121 -6.99 10.41 -5.89
N PRO A 122 -8.32 10.66 -5.89
CA PRO A 122 -9.04 11.06 -4.68
C PRO A 122 -8.96 10.02 -3.56
N VAL A 123 -9.01 8.73 -3.89
CA VAL A 123 -8.87 7.64 -2.91
C VAL A 123 -7.47 7.63 -2.29
N PHE A 124 -6.43 7.83 -3.10
CA PHE A 124 -5.07 8.01 -2.63
C PHE A 124 -4.97 9.23 -1.71
N ALA A 125 -5.48 10.38 -2.13
CA ALA A 125 -5.43 11.63 -1.34
C ALA A 125 -6.18 11.48 0.00
N ALA A 126 -7.35 10.86 0.01
CA ALA A 126 -8.08 10.56 1.24
C ALA A 126 -7.25 9.67 2.19
N SER A 127 -6.55 8.66 1.67
CA SER A 127 -5.65 7.84 2.48
C SER A 127 -4.48 8.66 3.03
N SER A 128 -3.94 9.60 2.25
CA SER A 128 -2.89 10.52 2.71
C SER A 128 -3.35 11.38 3.89
N PHE A 129 -4.59 11.88 3.87
CA PHE A 129 -5.13 12.66 4.98
C PHE A 129 -5.37 11.83 6.23
N ALA A 130 -5.80 10.57 6.10
CA ALA A 130 -5.91 9.66 7.25
C ALA A 130 -4.53 9.45 7.92
N LEU A 131 -3.49 9.22 7.10
CA LEU A 131 -2.12 9.10 7.59
C LEU A 131 -1.62 10.41 8.21
N LEU A 132 -1.87 11.56 7.58
CA LEU A 132 -1.51 12.87 8.12
C LEU A 132 -2.12 13.10 9.52
N GLY A 133 -3.40 12.75 9.70
CA GLY A 133 -4.07 12.86 11.00
C GLY A 133 -3.42 11.97 12.07
N MET A 134 -3.04 10.75 11.71
CA MET A 134 -2.30 9.84 12.60
C MET A 134 -0.91 10.38 12.94
N THR A 135 -0.20 10.93 11.96
CA THR A 135 1.11 11.57 12.18
C THR A 135 0.99 12.76 13.11
N ALA A 136 -0.01 13.62 12.91
CA ALA A 136 -0.28 14.75 13.80
C ALA A 136 -0.60 14.27 15.22
N LYS A 137 -1.38 13.20 15.37
CA LYS A 137 -1.66 12.60 16.68
C LYS A 137 -0.39 12.09 17.37
N ALA A 138 0.48 11.41 16.62
CA ALA A 138 1.75 10.91 17.14
C ALA A 138 2.68 12.05 17.58
N ALA A 139 2.80 13.09 16.76
CA ALA A 139 3.58 14.28 17.09
C ALA A 139 3.03 14.98 18.34
N LEU A 140 1.71 15.19 18.40
CA LEU A 140 1.07 15.81 19.55
C LEU A 140 1.33 15.04 20.84
N GLY A 141 1.16 13.72 20.84
CA GLY A 141 1.35 12.91 22.05
C GLY A 141 2.82 12.62 22.42
N TYR A 142 3.79 13.02 21.59
CA TYR A 142 5.22 12.89 21.92
C TYR A 142 5.84 14.21 22.37
N PHE A 143 5.48 15.32 21.70
CA PHE A 143 6.09 16.62 21.95
C PHE A 143 5.32 17.50 22.95
N PHE A 144 4.05 17.18 23.24
CA PHE A 144 3.17 17.94 24.13
C PHE A 144 2.47 17.00 25.11
#